data_AF-A0A1A8BRM2-F1
#
_entry.id   AF-A0A1A8BRM2-F1
#
_cell.length_a   1.000
_cell.length_b   1.000
_cell.length_c   1.000
_cell.angle_alpha   90.00
_cell.angle_beta   90.00
_cell.angle_gamma   90.00
#
_symmetry.space_group_name_H-M   'P 1'
#
loop_
_entity.id
_entity.type
_entity.pdbx_description
1 polymer ?
#
loop_
_entity_poly.entity_id
_entity_poly.type
_entity_poly.pdbx_seq_one_letter_code
_entity_poly.pdbx_strand_id
1 'polypeptide(L)'
;ILCKNDYIRLYGLSGACSACGQSIPASEMVMRAQGSVYHLKCFTCSTCRNRLVPGDRFHYINGTIFCEHDRPGGGLLGGHATPLQASSMMSDQKVC
;
A
#
# COMPACT_ATOMS: atom_id res chain seq x y z
N ILE A 1 31.77 15.07 4.47
CA ILE A 1 30.50 15.84 4.37
C ILE A 1 29.53 15.02 3.55
N LEU A 2 28.30 14.78 4.03
CA LEU A 2 27.27 13.98 3.34
C LEU A 2 26.24 14.90 2.67
N CYS A 3 25.64 14.46 1.57
CA CYS A 3 24.51 15.18 0.96
C CYS A 3 23.22 14.97 1.77
N LYS A 4 22.20 15.83 1.56
CA LYS A 4 20.91 15.75 2.27
C LYS A 4 20.25 14.37 2.16
N ASN A 5 20.35 13.73 0.99
CA ASN A 5 19.75 12.42 0.75
C ASN A 5 20.49 11.30 1.50
N ASP A 6 21.82 11.28 1.46
CA ASP A 6 22.62 10.29 2.22
C ASP A 6 22.47 10.47 3.72
N TYR A 7 22.39 11.72 4.20
CA TYR A 7 22.13 12.01 5.60
C TYR A 7 20.77 11.44 6.06
N ILE A 8 19.70 11.66 5.27
CA ILE A 8 18.37 11.12 5.58
C ILE A 8 18.37 9.58 5.48
N ARG A 9 19.06 8.99 4.50
CA ARG A 9 19.12 7.53 4.37
C ARG A 9 19.84 6.86 5.54
N LEU A 10 20.89 7.48 6.08
CA LEU A 10 21.71 6.93 7.17
C LEU A 10 21.19 7.27 8.57
N TYR A 11 20.64 8.48 8.75
CA TYR A 11 20.27 9.02 10.07
C TYR A 11 18.82 9.52 10.14
N GLY A 12 18.05 9.42 9.06
CA GLY A 12 16.63 9.77 9.06
C GLY A 12 15.82 8.77 9.87
N LEU A 13 14.70 9.24 10.42
CA LEU A 13 13.75 8.41 11.15
C LEU A 13 13.13 7.39 10.19
N SER A 14 13.54 6.13 10.29
CA SER A 14 12.91 5.00 9.62
C SER A 14 11.66 4.57 10.39
N GLY A 15 10.55 4.39 9.68
CA GLY A 15 9.31 3.85 10.24
C GLY A 15 9.26 2.34 10.06
N ALA A 16 8.30 1.66 10.68
CA ALA A 16 7.99 0.26 10.38
C ALA A 16 6.58 0.14 9.79
N CYS A 17 6.44 -0.59 8.70
CA CYS A 17 5.14 -0.75 8.05
C CYS A 17 4.20 -1.59 8.91
N SER A 18 3.04 -1.04 9.28
CA SER A 18 2.07 -1.75 10.12
C SER A 18 1.39 -2.95 9.43
N ALA A 19 1.51 -3.08 8.10
CA ALA A 19 0.94 -4.21 7.35
C ALA A 19 1.92 -5.37 7.12
N CYS A 20 3.20 -5.09 6.82
CA CYS A 20 4.20 -6.14 6.56
C CYS A 20 5.29 -6.26 7.65
N GLY A 21 5.31 -5.35 8.63
CA GLY A 21 6.30 -5.30 9.70
C GLY A 21 7.72 -4.88 9.28
N GLN A 22 7.96 -4.64 7.99
CA GLN A 22 9.29 -4.30 7.48
C GLN A 22 9.62 -2.82 7.74
N SER A 23 10.91 -2.53 7.91
CA SER A 23 11.42 -1.17 8.03
C SER A 23 11.23 -0.39 6.73
N ILE A 24 10.65 0.80 6.83
CA ILE A 24 10.51 1.75 5.74
C ILE A 24 11.72 2.69 5.75
N PRO A 25 12.50 2.74 4.65
CA PRO A 25 13.59 3.70 4.52
C PRO A 25 13.07 5.14 4.66
N ALA A 26 13.82 6.01 5.34
CA ALA A 26 13.44 7.41 5.51
C ALA A 26 13.37 8.20 4.18
N SER A 27 13.96 7.66 3.10
CA SER A 27 13.90 8.20 1.75
C SER A 27 12.69 7.72 0.93
N GLU A 28 11.93 6.73 1.41
CA GLU A 28 10.80 6.14 0.69
C GLU A 28 9.48 6.87 1.01
N MET A 29 8.60 7.00 0.02
CA MET A 29 7.25 7.53 0.23
C MET A 29 6.36 6.54 0.97
N VAL A 30 5.57 7.04 1.91
CA VAL A 30 4.69 6.22 2.76
C VAL A 30 3.25 6.73 2.76
N MET A 31 2.31 5.82 2.99
CA MET A 31 0.93 6.18 3.35
C MET A 31 0.79 6.22 4.86
N ARG A 32 0.04 7.21 5.37
CA ARG A 32 -0.22 7.39 6.80
C ARG A 32 -1.72 7.31 7.04
N ALA A 33 -2.15 6.48 7.98
CA ALA A 33 -3.56 6.36 8.38
C ALA A 33 -3.66 6.19 9.91
N GLN A 34 -4.42 7.06 10.56
CA GLN A 34 -4.64 7.09 12.02
C GLN A 34 -3.37 6.80 12.86
N GLY A 35 -2.25 7.42 12.50
CA GLY A 35 -0.97 7.28 13.24
C GLY A 35 -0.11 6.08 12.84
N SER A 36 -0.60 5.18 11.99
CA SER A 36 0.17 4.06 11.43
C SER A 36 0.79 4.42 10.08
N VAL A 37 1.93 3.81 9.76
CA VAL A 37 2.66 4.02 8.49
C VAL A 37 2.66 2.75 7.65
N TYR A 38 2.55 2.91 6.34
CA TYR A 38 2.45 1.80 5.39
C TYR A 38 3.28 2.09 4.15
N HIS A 39 3.88 1.06 3.56
CA HIS A 39 4.40 1.17 2.19
C HIS A 39 3.25 1.45 1.22
N LEU A 40 3.51 2.19 0.14
CA LEU A 40 2.52 2.42 -0.92
C LEU A 40 1.92 1.11 -1.45
N LYS A 41 2.73 0.04 -1.52
CA LYS A 41 2.30 -1.29 -1.98
C LYS A 41 1.49 -2.06 -0.93
N CYS A 42 1.67 -1.75 0.35
CA CYS A 42 1.01 -2.44 1.45
C CYS A 42 -0.30 -1.77 1.89
N PHE A 43 -0.58 -0.56 1.39
CA PHE A 43 -1.82 0.16 1.66
C PHE A 43 -2.93 -0.39 0.75
N THR A 44 -3.46 -1.56 1.12
CA THR A 44 -4.46 -2.30 0.34
C THR A 44 -5.72 -2.56 1.17
N CYS A 45 -6.85 -2.71 0.48
CA CYS A 45 -8.10 -3.12 1.11
C CYS A 45 -7.97 -4.55 1.68
N SER A 46 -8.39 -4.78 2.91
CA SER A 46 -8.33 -6.11 3.52
C SER A 46 -9.30 -7.11 2.88
N THR A 47 -10.35 -6.64 2.20
CA THR A 47 -11.37 -7.48 1.54
C THR A 47 -10.96 -7.81 0.11
N CYS A 48 -10.89 -6.82 -0.78
CA CYS A 48 -10.60 -7.03 -2.21
C CYS A 48 -9.10 -7.03 -2.55
N ARG A 49 -8.22 -6.74 -1.59
CA ARG A 49 -6.76 -6.61 -1.80
C ARG A 49 -6.36 -5.53 -2.81
N ASN A 50 -7.29 -4.68 -3.24
CA ASN A 50 -6.99 -3.57 -4.14
C ASN A 50 -6.06 -2.56 -3.48
N ARG A 51 -5.06 -2.08 -4.22
CA ARG A 51 -4.12 -1.05 -3.75
C ARG A 51 -4.77 0.32 -3.85
N LEU A 52 -4.81 1.02 -2.73
CA LEU A 52 -5.35 2.36 -2.65
C LEU A 52 -4.23 3.36 -2.97
N VAL A 53 -4.51 4.33 -3.84
CA VAL A 53 -3.57 5.39 -4.23
C VAL A 53 -3.98 6.73 -3.63
N PRO A 54 -3.08 7.72 -3.55
CA PRO A 54 -3.44 9.07 -3.16
C PRO A 54 -4.58 9.61 -4.04
N GLY A 55 -5.70 9.98 -3.41
CA GLY A 55 -6.92 10.40 -4.10
C GLY A 55 -8.10 9.43 -3.92
N ASP A 56 -7.82 8.16 -3.62
CA ASP A 56 -8.86 7.16 -3.36
C ASP A 56 -9.53 7.39 -2.00
N ARG A 57 -10.84 7.17 -1.94
CA ARG A 57 -11.58 7.12 -0.68
C ARG A 57 -11.43 5.74 -0.04
N PHE A 58 -11.16 5.74 1.26
CA PHE A 58 -10.97 4.52 2.05
C PHE A 58 -11.57 4.67 3.44
N HIS A 59 -11.80 3.54 4.09
CA HIS A 59 -12.21 3.44 5.48
C HIS A 59 -11.12 2.76 6.30
N TYR A 60 -10.91 3.24 7.53
CA TYR A 60 -9.97 2.64 8.47
C TYR A 60 -10.70 2.25 9.75
N ILE A 61 -10.75 0.96 10.05
CA ILE A 61 -11.54 0.40 11.16
C ILE A 61 -10.66 -0.61 11.90
N ASN A 62 -10.42 -0.36 13.20
CA ASN A 62 -9.66 -1.26 14.09
C ASN A 62 -8.29 -1.69 13.56
N GLY A 63 -7.54 -0.79 12.91
CA GLY A 63 -6.23 -1.15 12.34
C GLY A 63 -6.29 -1.58 10.87
N THR A 64 -7.48 -1.86 10.35
CA THR A 64 -7.69 -2.47 9.04
C THR A 64 -8.20 -1.45 8.04
N ILE A 65 -7.65 -1.49 6.83
CA ILE A 65 -7.99 -0.58 5.73
C ILE A 65 -9.00 -1.27 4.81
N PHE A 66 -10.03 -0.53 4.41
CA PHE A 66 -11.07 -0.97 3.47
C PHE A 66 -11.20 0.08 2.37
N CYS A 67 -11.47 -0.31 1.14
CA CYS A 67 -11.83 0.65 0.10
C CYS A 67 -13.25 1.19 0.34
N GLU A 68 -13.62 2.25 -0.37
CA GLU A 68 -14.98 2.84 -0.32
C GLU A 68 -16.11 1.81 -0.54
N HIS A 69 -15.85 0.76 -1.31
CA HIS A 69 -16.86 -0.23 -1.70
C HIS A 69 -16.98 -1.40 -0.70
N ASP A 70 -15.94 -1.72 0.06
CA ASP A 70 -15.87 -2.92 0.91
C ASP A 70 -15.95 -2.58 2.41
N ARG A 71 -16.83 -1.64 2.80
CA ARG A 71 -16.98 -1.25 4.21
C ARG A 71 -17.63 -2.38 5.04
N PRO A 72 -16.98 -2.90 6.09
CA PRO A 72 -17.58 -3.90 6.96
C PRO A 72 -18.79 -3.29 7.70
N GLY A 73 -19.96 -3.91 7.55
CA GLY A 73 -21.22 -3.48 8.16
C GLY A 73 -22.11 -2.60 7.29
N GLY A 74 -21.69 -2.23 6.07
CA GLY A 74 -22.56 -1.61 5.07
C GLY A 74 -23.28 -2.70 4.27
N GLY A 75 -24.54 -2.95 4.59
CA GLY A 75 -25.34 -3.89 3.81
C GLY A 75 -25.43 -3.48 2.34
N LEU A 76 -25.20 -4.48 1.49
CA LEU A 76 -25.81 -4.71 0.17
C LEU A 76 -25.08 -4.17 -1.10
N LEU A 77 -24.73 -5.13 -1.98
CA LEU A 77 -24.75 -5.15 -3.46
C LEU A 77 -23.58 -4.63 -4.33
N GLY A 78 -22.55 -3.99 -3.81
CA GLY A 78 -21.48 -3.44 -4.65
C GLY A 78 -20.35 -4.42 -4.95
N GLY A 79 -20.59 -5.48 -5.72
CA GLY A 79 -19.51 -6.36 -6.21
C GLY A 79 -18.42 -5.52 -6.87
N HIS A 80 -17.24 -5.47 -6.25
CA HIS A 80 -16.08 -4.81 -6.83
C HIS A 80 -15.69 -5.58 -8.09
N ALA A 81 -16.13 -5.10 -9.26
CA ALA A 81 -15.57 -5.53 -10.53
C ALA A 81 -14.10 -5.09 -10.53
N THR A 82 -13.22 -5.97 -10.07
CA THR A 82 -11.78 -5.79 -10.11
C THR A 82 -11.39 -5.38 -11.53
N PRO A 83 -10.76 -4.22 -11.74
CA PRO A 83 -9.84 -4.13 -12.85
C PRO A 83 -8.70 -5.07 -12.45
N LEU A 84 -8.74 -6.31 -12.95
CA LEU A 84 -7.55 -7.13 -13.06
C LEU A 84 -6.45 -6.19 -13.54
N GLN A 85 -5.41 -6.01 -12.72
CA GLN A 85 -4.21 -5.34 -13.19
C GLN A 85 -3.70 -6.15 -14.39
N ALA A 86 -4.01 -5.64 -15.57
CA ALA A 86 -3.24 -5.89 -16.76
C ALA A 86 -1.81 -5.43 -16.46
N SER A 87 -0.93 -6.38 -16.20
CA SER A 87 0.51 -6.19 -16.15
C SER A 87 1.18 -7.45 -16.66
N SER A 88 1.24 -7.52 -17.99
CA SER A 88 2.36 -8.01 -18.78
C SER A 88 2.83 -9.45 -18.55
N MET A 89 2.47 -10.31 -19.51
CA MET A 89 3.38 -11.23 -20.18
C MET A 89 4.85 -10.72 -20.11
N MET A 90 5.73 -11.52 -19.50
CA MET A 90 7.17 -11.44 -19.72
C MET A 90 7.67 -12.84 -20.07
N SER A 91 8.33 -12.90 -21.20
CA SER A 91 8.73 -14.06 -21.99
C SER A 91 9.74 -14.97 -21.27
N ASP A 92 9.49 -16.28 -21.32
CA ASP A 92 10.57 -17.28 -21.32
C ASP A 92 10.14 -18.49 -22.17
N GLN A 93 9.94 -18.26 -23.46
CA GLN A 93 9.95 -19.34 -24.43
C GLN A 93 11.38 -19.46 -24.96
N LYS A 94 12.19 -20.23 -24.22
CA LYS A 94 13.30 -20.99 -24.78
C LYS A 94 12.71 -21.84 -25.93
N VAL A 95 12.98 -21.45 -27.17
CA VAL A 95 12.82 -22.32 -28.35
C VAL A 95 14.21 -22.74 -28.77
N CYS A 96 14.38 -24.05 -28.87
CA CYS A 96 15.52 -24.76 -29.42
C CYS A 96 15.74 -24.46 -30.91
#